data_AF-A0A3A0BV49-F1
#
_entry.id   AF-A0A3A0BV49-F1
#
_cell.length_a   1.000
_cell.length_b   1.000
_cell.length_c   1.000
_cell.angle_alpha   90.00
_cell.angle_beta   90.00
_cell.angle_gamma   90.00
#
_symmetry.space_group_name_H-M   'P 1'
#
loop_
_entity.id
_entity.type
_entity.pdbx_description
1 polymer ?
#
loop_
_entity_poly.entity_id
_entity_poly.type
_entity_poly.pdbx_seq_one_letter_code
_entity_poly.pdbx_strand_id
1 'polypeptide(L)'
;MRAMGAASSDHHSVVTSSSYIPADHDIEFLQRDELRAVRLGLELLKPELIQTEQGIRSTIVVFGSARLQEPAHARRALEAAQAELQETPDDVQRQRRVAVAERRVALSPFYDIAREFGRLVSATCQIDGQCDYVVVTGGGPGIMEAANRGAADACAKSMGLNITLPHEQRPNAYITPELCFQFRYFALRKMHFLLRARALVVFPGGFGTLDELFETLTLLQTGKVRNVTIVLIGRAFWERLINWSLLVEEGLIGADDLGLFHFAETAQQAWDLISRHHGGPGGR
;
A
#
# COMPACT_ATOMS: atom_id res chain seq x y z
N MET A 1 55.63 -41.08 30.82
CA MET A 1 54.23 -41.36 30.42
C MET A 1 53.37 -40.19 30.92
N ARG A 2 53.19 -39.14 30.11
CA ARG A 2 52.24 -38.05 30.39
C ARG A 2 51.36 -37.92 29.16
N ALA A 3 50.06 -37.88 29.42
CA ALA A 3 48.98 -38.09 28.47
C ALA A 3 48.93 -36.99 27.40
N MET A 4 48.96 -37.41 26.13
CA MET A 4 48.37 -36.68 25.01
C MET A 4 46.87 -36.94 25.04
N GLY A 5 46.08 -35.94 25.43
CA GLY A 5 44.63 -36.06 25.42
C GLY A 5 43.96 -34.76 25.80
N ALA A 6 43.80 -33.84 24.83
CA ALA A 6 42.79 -32.76 24.82
C ALA A 6 42.88 -31.88 23.55
N ALA A 7 43.19 -32.42 22.37
CA ALA A 7 43.35 -31.60 21.15
C ALA A 7 42.17 -31.67 20.16
N SER A 8 41.09 -32.41 20.48
CA SER A 8 39.98 -32.62 19.55
C SER A 8 38.75 -31.74 19.78
N SER A 9 38.69 -30.96 20.87
CA SER A 9 37.55 -30.07 21.16
C SER A 9 37.70 -28.63 20.64
N ASP A 10 38.93 -28.16 20.43
CA ASP A 10 39.21 -26.75 20.09
C ASP A 10 39.07 -26.40 18.60
N HIS A 11 39.25 -27.36 17.70
CA HIS A 11 39.03 -27.10 16.27
C HIS A 11 37.55 -26.89 15.94
N HIS A 12 36.66 -27.55 16.69
CA HIS A 12 35.23 -27.43 16.47
C HIS A 12 34.69 -26.07 16.92
N SER A 13 35.27 -25.45 17.95
CA SER A 13 34.85 -24.13 18.45
C SER A 13 35.28 -22.98 17.55
N VAL A 14 36.44 -23.09 16.88
CA VAL A 14 36.93 -22.09 15.92
C VAL A 14 36.06 -22.02 14.67
N VAL A 15 35.63 -23.17 14.15
CA VAL A 15 34.83 -23.25 12.91
C VAL A 15 33.36 -22.89 13.13
N THR A 16 32.86 -22.96 14.38
CA THR A 16 31.52 -22.49 14.76
C THR A 16 31.49 -21.05 15.26
N SER A 17 32.63 -20.36 15.31
CA SER A 17 32.71 -18.95 15.71
C SER A 17 32.04 -18.06 14.66
N SER A 18 31.32 -17.02 15.10
CA SER A 18 30.71 -16.03 14.19
C SER A 18 31.73 -15.38 13.28
N SER A 19 32.96 -15.16 13.77
CA SER A 19 34.06 -14.58 12.99
C SER A 19 34.57 -15.46 11.83
N TYR A 20 34.20 -16.74 11.79
CA TYR A 20 34.56 -17.67 10.73
C TYR A 20 33.46 -17.81 9.67
N ILE A 21 32.24 -17.33 9.94
CA ILE A 21 31.14 -17.34 8.99
C ILE A 21 31.41 -16.24 7.94
N PRO A 22 31.37 -16.55 6.63
CA PRO A 22 31.43 -15.52 5.59
C PRO A 22 30.35 -14.45 5.80
N ALA A 23 30.73 -13.18 5.66
CA ALA A 23 29.87 -12.05 6.03
C ALA A 23 28.52 -12.01 5.29
N ASP A 24 28.46 -12.51 4.06
CA ASP A 24 27.25 -12.62 3.23
C ASP A 24 26.34 -13.80 3.62
N HIS A 25 26.85 -14.75 4.42
CA HIS A 25 26.07 -15.86 4.99
C HIS A 25 25.74 -15.65 6.48
N ASP A 26 26.36 -14.67 7.15
CA ASP A 26 26.13 -14.36 8.55
C ASP A 26 24.93 -13.40 8.73
N ILE A 27 23.74 -13.97 8.93
CA ILE A 27 22.50 -13.20 9.12
C ILE A 27 22.54 -12.35 10.40
N GLU A 28 23.19 -12.80 11.47
CA GLU A 28 23.27 -12.06 12.73
C GLU A 28 24.14 -10.81 12.54
N PHE A 29 25.30 -10.96 11.89
CA PHE A 29 26.14 -9.84 11.47
C PHE A 29 25.39 -8.86 10.57
N LEU A 30 24.67 -9.37 9.56
CA LEU A 30 23.86 -8.56 8.65
C LEU A 30 22.69 -7.85 9.33
N GLN A 31 22.28 -8.24 10.54
CA GLN A 31 21.23 -7.59 11.32
C GLN A 31 21.73 -6.50 12.28
N ARG A 32 23.05 -6.41 12.51
CA ARG A 32 23.67 -5.40 13.38
C ARG A 32 23.35 -3.95 12.97
N ASP A 33 23.25 -3.03 13.92
CA ASP A 33 22.86 -1.65 13.63
C ASP A 33 23.84 -0.92 12.69
N GLU A 34 25.12 -1.24 12.74
CA GLU A 34 26.16 -0.66 11.89
C GLU A 34 25.94 -0.97 10.40
N LEU A 35 25.28 -2.10 10.09
CA LEU A 35 24.98 -2.50 8.71
C LEU A 35 23.63 -2.00 8.20
N ARG A 36 23.00 -1.05 8.89
CA ARG A 36 21.74 -0.43 8.46
C ARG A 36 21.82 0.14 7.04
N ALA A 37 22.92 0.80 6.67
CA ALA A 37 23.08 1.35 5.32
C ALA A 37 23.07 0.26 4.24
N VAL A 38 23.68 -0.90 4.51
CA VAL A 38 23.66 -2.06 3.61
C VAL A 38 22.25 -2.61 3.47
N ARG A 39 21.53 -2.79 4.59
CA ARG A 39 20.13 -3.26 4.57
C ARG A 39 19.20 -2.30 3.84
N LEU A 40 19.38 -0.98 4.00
CA LEU A 40 18.64 0.03 3.24
C LEU A 40 18.91 -0.12 1.73
N GLY A 41 20.16 -0.33 1.33
CA GLY A 41 20.51 -0.63 -0.06
C GLY A 41 19.81 -1.88 -0.59
N LEU A 42 19.74 -2.95 0.20
CA LEU A 42 19.05 -4.18 -0.19
C LEU A 42 17.53 -3.99 -0.32
N GLU A 43 16.88 -3.27 0.62
CA GLU A 43 15.44 -2.96 0.53
C GLU A 43 15.11 -2.00 -0.62
N LEU A 44 16.07 -1.18 -1.07
CA LEU A 44 15.93 -0.41 -2.30
C LEU A 44 16.04 -1.31 -3.53
N LEU A 45 17.07 -2.15 -3.61
CA LEU A 45 17.39 -2.90 -4.84
C LEU A 45 16.45 -4.08 -5.08
N LYS A 46 16.11 -4.86 -4.05
CA LYS A 46 15.34 -6.12 -4.23
C LYS A 46 14.00 -5.89 -4.95
N PRO A 47 13.15 -4.93 -4.55
CA PRO A 47 11.88 -4.71 -5.25
C PRO A 47 12.09 -4.16 -6.67
N GLU A 48 13.11 -3.32 -6.92
CA GLU A 48 13.37 -2.80 -8.26
C GLU A 48 13.83 -3.88 -9.25
N LEU A 49 14.72 -4.77 -8.80
CA LEU A 49 15.22 -5.88 -9.62
C LEU A 49 14.08 -6.85 -9.96
N ILE A 50 13.30 -7.27 -8.97
CA ILE A 50 12.19 -8.20 -9.18
C ILE A 50 11.09 -7.57 -10.05
N GLN A 51 10.76 -6.28 -9.87
CA GLN A 51 9.83 -5.59 -10.76
C GLN A 51 10.32 -5.57 -12.22
N THR A 52 11.62 -5.39 -12.42
CA THR A 52 12.24 -5.41 -13.75
C THR A 52 12.16 -6.82 -14.38
N GLU A 53 12.49 -7.87 -13.62
CA GLU A 53 12.36 -9.26 -14.04
C GLU A 53 10.90 -9.63 -14.38
N GLN A 54 9.95 -9.06 -13.64
CA GLN A 54 8.51 -9.25 -13.86
C GLN A 54 7.93 -8.38 -14.98
N GLY A 55 8.76 -7.53 -15.63
CA GLY A 55 8.36 -6.68 -16.75
C GLY A 55 7.54 -5.45 -16.37
N ILE A 56 7.50 -5.07 -15.09
CA ILE A 56 6.66 -3.97 -14.59
C ILE A 56 7.23 -2.62 -15.07
N ARG A 57 6.50 -1.94 -15.95
CA ARG A 57 6.97 -0.68 -16.57
C ARG A 57 6.46 0.56 -15.85
N SER A 58 5.25 0.49 -15.32
CA SER A 58 4.59 1.58 -14.61
C SER A 58 3.54 1.05 -13.64
N THR A 59 3.22 1.84 -12.64
CA THR A 59 2.30 1.45 -11.56
C THR A 59 1.21 2.49 -11.33
N ILE A 60 0.09 2.04 -10.77
CA ILE A 60 -0.90 2.91 -10.12
C ILE A 60 -0.99 2.51 -8.66
N VAL A 61 -0.74 3.46 -7.78
CA VAL A 61 -0.81 3.25 -6.35
C VAL A 61 -2.24 3.45 -5.89
N VAL A 62 -2.78 2.46 -5.18
CA VAL A 62 -4.13 2.54 -4.59
C VAL A 62 -4.03 2.50 -3.08
N PHE A 63 -4.52 3.57 -2.43
CA PHE A 63 -4.61 3.67 -0.98
C PHE A 63 -6.04 3.83 -0.50
N GLY A 64 -6.29 3.35 0.71
CA GLY A 64 -7.54 3.53 1.41
C GLY A 64 -7.55 2.78 2.72
N SER A 65 -8.68 2.85 3.42
CA SER A 65 -8.83 2.20 4.72
C SER A 65 -8.69 0.67 4.65
N ALA A 66 -7.85 0.11 5.52
CA ALA A 66 -7.80 -1.32 5.79
C ALA A 66 -9.08 -1.86 6.48
N ARG A 67 -10.00 -0.98 6.89
CA ARG A 67 -11.22 -1.30 7.66
C ARG A 67 -12.49 -1.25 6.82
N LEU A 68 -12.42 -0.80 5.57
CA LEU A 68 -13.57 -0.79 4.65
C LEU A 68 -13.59 -2.12 3.89
N GLN A 69 -14.42 -3.04 4.36
CA GLN A 69 -14.57 -4.37 3.78
C GLN A 69 -15.73 -4.41 2.78
N GLU A 70 -15.89 -5.54 2.11
CA GLU A 70 -17.03 -5.81 1.22
C GLU A 70 -18.38 -5.47 1.88
N PRO A 71 -19.36 -4.95 1.12
CA PRO A 71 -20.67 -4.59 1.66
C PRO A 71 -21.38 -5.72 2.43
N ALA A 72 -21.27 -6.96 1.94
CA ALA A 72 -21.85 -8.11 2.63
C ALA A 72 -21.20 -8.36 4.00
N HIS A 73 -19.88 -8.20 4.10
CA HIS A 73 -19.17 -8.31 5.38
C HIS A 73 -19.56 -7.16 6.31
N ALA A 74 -19.57 -5.93 5.81
CA ALA A 74 -19.92 -4.76 6.60
C ALA A 74 -21.33 -4.86 7.21
N ARG A 75 -22.31 -5.37 6.44
CA ARG A 75 -23.68 -5.61 6.93
C ARG A 75 -23.73 -6.67 8.03
N ARG A 76 -23.07 -7.81 7.85
CA ARG A 76 -22.97 -8.84 8.91
C ARG A 76 -22.33 -8.32 10.18
N ALA A 77 -21.29 -7.48 10.06
CA ALA A 77 -20.65 -6.85 11.21
C ALA A 77 -21.58 -5.87 11.94
N LEU A 78 -22.43 -5.14 11.21
CA LEU A 78 -23.46 -4.29 11.79
C LEU A 78 -24.53 -5.11 12.52
N GLU A 79 -25.04 -6.17 11.89
CA GLU A 79 -26.01 -7.09 12.50
C GLU A 79 -25.48 -7.70 13.80
N ALA A 80 -24.23 -8.16 13.81
CA ALA A 80 -23.57 -8.67 15.01
C ALA A 80 -23.45 -7.60 16.11
N ALA A 81 -23.02 -6.39 15.76
CA ALA A 81 -22.91 -5.29 16.73
C ALA A 81 -24.28 -4.88 17.31
N GLN A 82 -25.34 -4.93 16.50
CA GLN A 82 -26.72 -4.64 16.93
C GLN A 82 -27.25 -5.74 17.85
N ALA A 83 -27.00 -7.01 17.55
CA ALA A 83 -27.36 -8.14 18.41
C ALA A 83 -26.68 -8.03 19.78
N GLU A 84 -25.38 -7.72 19.81
CA GLU A 84 -24.67 -7.45 21.07
C GLU A 84 -25.31 -6.27 21.82
N LEU A 85 -25.65 -5.17 21.15
CA LEU A 85 -26.28 -4.03 21.83
C LEU A 85 -27.65 -4.38 22.44
N GLN A 86 -28.42 -5.27 21.82
CA GLN A 86 -29.71 -5.71 22.36
C GLN A 86 -29.58 -6.43 23.71
N GLU A 87 -28.47 -7.14 23.95
CA GLU A 87 -28.21 -7.79 25.24
C GLU A 87 -27.92 -6.79 26.37
N THR A 88 -27.36 -5.62 26.04
CA THR A 88 -26.99 -4.60 27.03
C THR A 88 -27.20 -3.20 26.44
N PRO A 89 -28.47 -2.72 26.36
CA PRO A 89 -28.82 -1.51 25.60
C PRO A 89 -28.15 -0.22 26.09
N ASP A 90 -27.82 -0.14 27.38
CA ASP A 90 -27.22 1.03 28.01
C ASP A 90 -25.68 1.05 27.91
N ASP A 91 -25.06 0.05 27.29
CA ASP A 91 -23.60 -0.01 27.12
C ASP A 91 -23.14 0.99 26.04
N VAL A 92 -22.55 2.10 26.50
CA VAL A 92 -22.00 3.18 25.67
C VAL A 92 -20.98 2.67 24.64
N GLN A 93 -20.18 1.65 24.97
CA GLN A 93 -19.22 1.09 24.02
C GLN A 93 -19.92 0.30 22.92
N ARG A 94 -20.95 -0.49 23.26
CA ARG A 94 -21.77 -1.20 22.25
C ARG A 94 -22.51 -0.21 21.35
N GLN A 95 -23.10 0.85 21.91
CA GLN A 95 -23.74 1.91 21.13
C GLN A 95 -22.76 2.56 20.14
N ARG A 96 -21.54 2.87 20.61
CA ARG A 96 -20.47 3.38 19.74
C ARG A 96 -20.06 2.38 18.65
N ARG A 97 -19.98 1.09 18.96
CA ARG A 97 -19.68 0.05 17.97
C ARG A 97 -20.73 -0.01 16.86
N VAL A 98 -22.01 0.03 17.21
CA VAL A 98 -23.13 0.07 16.24
C VAL A 98 -23.02 1.31 15.36
N ALA A 99 -22.88 2.49 15.96
CA ALA A 99 -22.74 3.74 15.20
C ALA A 99 -21.55 3.69 14.22
N VAL A 100 -20.41 3.13 14.63
CA VAL A 100 -19.25 2.96 13.74
C VAL A 100 -19.55 1.94 12.63
N ALA A 101 -20.22 0.84 12.94
CA ALA A 101 -20.59 -0.18 11.96
C ALA A 101 -21.56 0.36 10.90
N GLU A 102 -22.54 1.17 11.28
CA GLU A 102 -23.45 1.87 10.35
C GLU A 102 -22.67 2.77 9.38
N ARG A 103 -21.72 3.55 9.89
CA ARG A 103 -20.84 4.38 9.05
C ARG A 103 -19.98 3.54 8.12
N ARG A 104 -19.50 2.37 8.56
CA ARG A 104 -18.74 1.44 7.71
C ARG A 104 -19.61 0.83 6.61
N VAL A 105 -20.87 0.49 6.90
CA VAL A 105 -21.82 0.03 5.88
C VAL A 105 -22.02 1.13 4.83
N ALA A 106 -22.22 2.38 5.25
CA ALA A 106 -22.37 3.51 4.33
C ALA A 106 -21.13 3.76 3.45
N LEU A 107 -19.93 3.46 3.95
CA LEU A 107 -18.67 3.57 3.21
C LEU A 107 -18.28 2.30 2.44
N SER A 108 -18.94 1.17 2.69
CA SER A 108 -18.59 -0.10 2.04
C SER A 108 -18.70 -0.11 0.50
N PRO A 109 -19.54 0.71 -0.17
CA PRO A 109 -19.53 0.81 -1.64
C PRO A 109 -18.17 1.23 -2.23
N PHE A 110 -17.30 1.90 -1.46
CA PHE A 110 -15.94 2.20 -1.91
C PHE A 110 -15.09 0.95 -2.15
N TYR A 111 -15.39 -0.18 -1.49
CA TYR A 111 -14.74 -1.46 -1.78
C TYR A 111 -15.05 -1.89 -3.22
N ASP A 112 -16.31 -1.83 -3.64
CA ASP A 112 -16.71 -2.23 -4.99
C ASP A 112 -16.11 -1.31 -6.05
N ILE A 113 -16.03 0.00 -5.78
CA ILE A 113 -15.36 0.96 -6.67
C ILE A 113 -13.87 0.64 -6.80
N ALA A 114 -13.18 0.31 -5.69
CA ALA A 114 -11.77 -0.05 -5.72
C ALA A 114 -11.50 -1.34 -6.48
N ARG A 115 -12.37 -2.35 -6.30
CA ARG A 115 -12.32 -3.61 -7.05
C ARG A 115 -12.55 -3.39 -8.53
N GLU A 116 -13.57 -2.63 -8.90
CA GLU A 116 -13.84 -2.33 -10.30
C GLU A 116 -12.72 -1.51 -10.93
N PHE A 117 -12.13 -0.56 -10.20
CA PHE A 117 -10.97 0.20 -10.66
C PHE A 117 -9.77 -0.71 -10.94
N GLY A 118 -9.44 -1.60 -9.99
CA GLY A 118 -8.35 -2.56 -10.16
C GLY A 118 -8.56 -3.48 -11.37
N ARG A 119 -9.81 -3.93 -11.59
CA ARG A 119 -10.19 -4.76 -12.75
C ARG A 119 -10.07 -4.00 -14.06
N LEU A 120 -10.63 -2.79 -14.13
CA LEU A 120 -10.66 -1.94 -15.33
C LEU A 120 -9.25 -1.61 -15.81
N VAL A 121 -8.40 -1.07 -14.93
CA VAL A 121 -7.03 -0.67 -15.28
C VAL A 121 -6.24 -1.89 -15.74
N SER A 122 -6.32 -2.98 -14.98
CA SER A 122 -5.53 -4.18 -15.26
C SER A 122 -5.93 -4.84 -16.58
N ALA A 123 -7.23 -4.99 -16.84
CA ALA A 123 -7.73 -5.54 -18.10
C ALA A 123 -7.37 -4.66 -19.31
N THR A 124 -7.21 -3.35 -19.11
CA THR A 124 -6.88 -2.40 -20.18
C THR A 124 -5.37 -2.36 -20.46
N CYS A 125 -4.53 -2.42 -19.42
CA CYS A 125 -3.11 -2.05 -19.51
C CYS A 125 -2.15 -3.24 -19.45
N GLN A 126 -2.64 -4.43 -19.11
CA GLN A 126 -1.84 -5.65 -19.03
C GLN A 126 -2.22 -6.66 -20.12
N ILE A 127 -2.15 -6.22 -21.38
CA ILE A 127 -2.46 -7.02 -22.57
C ILE A 127 -1.20 -7.33 -23.38
N ASP A 128 -1.20 -8.45 -24.11
CA ASP A 128 -0.13 -8.84 -25.05
C ASP A 128 1.30 -8.80 -24.46
N GLY A 129 1.42 -9.21 -23.18
CA GLY A 129 2.70 -9.23 -22.46
C GLY A 129 3.18 -7.85 -21.96
N GLN A 130 2.41 -6.79 -22.16
CA GLN A 130 2.66 -5.49 -21.52
C GLN A 130 2.26 -5.55 -20.04
N CYS A 131 2.97 -4.81 -19.20
CA CYS A 131 2.70 -4.67 -17.77
C CYS A 131 2.81 -3.20 -17.37
N ASP A 132 1.88 -2.39 -17.88
CA ASP A 132 1.72 -0.99 -17.50
C ASP A 132 0.63 -0.81 -16.46
N TYR A 133 0.73 0.31 -15.73
CA TYR A 133 -0.27 0.76 -14.76
C TYR A 133 -0.65 -0.35 -13.77
N VAL A 134 0.32 -1.20 -13.41
CA VAL A 134 0.11 -2.33 -12.51
C VAL A 134 -0.35 -1.79 -11.16
N VAL A 135 -1.44 -2.37 -10.65
CA VAL A 135 -2.01 -1.97 -9.36
C VAL A 135 -1.04 -2.32 -8.24
N VAL A 136 -0.62 -1.32 -7.48
CA VAL A 136 0.24 -1.45 -6.31
C VAL A 136 -0.51 -0.95 -5.07
N THR A 137 -0.48 -1.73 -4.00
CA THR A 137 -1.11 -1.37 -2.73
C THR A 137 -0.18 -1.64 -1.55
N GLY A 138 -0.60 -1.26 -0.34
CA GLY A 138 0.09 -1.66 0.88
C GLY A 138 -0.05 -3.14 1.25
N GLY A 139 -0.86 -3.89 0.49
CA GLY A 139 -1.03 -5.34 0.60
C GLY A 139 -1.95 -5.82 1.73
N GLY A 140 -2.54 -4.92 2.50
CA GLY A 140 -3.48 -5.28 3.57
C GLY A 140 -4.90 -5.60 3.10
N PRO A 141 -5.83 -5.87 4.04
CA PRO A 141 -7.28 -5.98 3.78
C PRO A 141 -7.91 -4.64 3.36
N GLY A 142 -9.21 -4.67 3.12
CA GLY A 142 -10.03 -3.50 2.85
C GLY A 142 -9.84 -2.97 1.44
N ILE A 143 -9.68 -1.65 1.26
CA ILE A 143 -9.52 -1.05 -0.07
C ILE A 143 -8.31 -1.60 -0.82
N MET A 144 -7.20 -1.85 -0.11
CA MET A 144 -5.99 -2.42 -0.70
C MET A 144 -6.28 -3.80 -1.32
N GLU A 145 -6.92 -4.67 -0.53
CA GLU A 145 -7.38 -5.99 -1.00
C GLU A 145 -8.36 -5.85 -2.17
N ALA A 146 -9.33 -4.93 -2.09
CA ALA A 146 -10.31 -4.74 -3.16
C ALA A 146 -9.63 -4.45 -4.50
N ALA A 147 -8.65 -3.54 -4.52
CA ALA A 147 -7.90 -3.20 -5.72
C ALA A 147 -7.06 -4.37 -6.25
N ASN A 148 -6.33 -5.08 -5.38
CA ASN A 148 -5.59 -6.29 -5.77
C ASN A 148 -6.53 -7.37 -6.32
N ARG A 149 -7.70 -7.56 -5.68
CA ARG A 149 -8.72 -8.49 -6.12
C ARG A 149 -9.29 -8.15 -7.49
N GLY A 150 -9.53 -6.87 -7.76
CA GLY A 150 -9.96 -6.40 -9.07
C GLY A 150 -8.98 -6.82 -10.18
N ALA A 151 -7.68 -6.63 -9.95
CA ALA A 151 -6.65 -7.07 -10.88
C ALA A 151 -6.64 -8.60 -11.05
N ALA A 152 -6.82 -9.35 -9.95
CA ALA A 152 -6.94 -10.81 -9.99
C ALA A 152 -8.19 -11.28 -10.76
N ASP A 153 -9.33 -10.58 -10.66
CA ASP A 153 -10.54 -10.87 -11.43
C ASP A 153 -10.30 -10.70 -12.95
N ALA A 154 -9.32 -9.88 -13.34
CA ALA A 154 -8.87 -9.70 -14.72
C ALA A 154 -7.70 -10.63 -15.11
N CYS A 155 -7.35 -11.60 -14.26
CA CYS A 155 -6.20 -12.50 -14.44
C CYS A 155 -4.87 -11.76 -14.67
N ALA A 156 -4.71 -10.58 -14.06
CA ALA A 156 -3.58 -9.70 -14.27
C ALA A 156 -2.69 -9.59 -13.03
N LYS A 157 -1.48 -9.05 -13.19
CA LYS A 157 -0.54 -8.88 -12.06
C LYS A 157 -1.01 -7.75 -11.15
N SER A 158 -0.78 -7.92 -9.85
CA SER A 158 -0.91 -6.86 -8.85
C SER A 158 0.12 -7.03 -7.74
N MET A 159 0.49 -5.93 -7.10
CA MET A 159 1.61 -5.87 -6.17
C MET A 159 1.18 -5.43 -4.78
N GLY A 160 1.85 -5.99 -3.77
CA GLY A 160 1.71 -5.60 -2.38
C GLY A 160 3.06 -5.19 -1.82
N LEU A 161 3.17 -3.92 -1.41
CA LEU A 161 4.31 -3.43 -0.62
C LEU A 161 3.90 -3.46 0.85
N ASN A 162 4.14 -4.56 1.55
CA ASN A 162 3.79 -4.71 2.97
C ASN A 162 4.90 -4.15 3.89
N ILE A 163 4.61 -3.91 5.16
CA ILE A 163 5.56 -3.42 6.16
C ILE A 163 5.47 -4.28 7.42
N THR A 164 6.61 -4.54 8.06
CA THR A 164 6.62 -5.22 9.36
C THR A 164 6.01 -4.31 10.42
N LEU A 165 4.93 -4.79 11.06
CA LEU A 165 4.22 -4.12 12.15
C LEU A 165 4.25 -4.99 13.42
N PRO A 166 4.12 -4.40 14.63
CA PRO A 166 4.03 -5.17 15.89
C PRO A 166 2.89 -6.19 15.91
N HIS A 167 1.81 -5.91 15.21
CA HIS A 167 0.74 -6.86 14.91
C HIS A 167 0.72 -7.09 13.41
N GLU A 168 1.04 -8.31 13.01
CA GLU A 168 1.30 -8.64 11.61
C GLU A 168 0.04 -8.51 10.75
N GLN A 169 0.12 -7.66 9.73
CA GLN A 169 -0.88 -7.60 8.68
C GLN A 169 -0.52 -8.66 7.64
N ARG A 170 -1.27 -9.77 7.62
CA ARG A 170 -1.10 -10.77 6.57
C ARG A 170 -1.38 -10.11 5.21
N PRO A 171 -0.50 -10.32 4.20
CA PRO A 171 -0.79 -9.86 2.86
C PRO A 171 -2.09 -10.49 2.36
N ASN A 172 -2.88 -9.72 1.62
CA ASN A 172 -4.12 -10.23 1.05
C ASN A 172 -3.84 -11.29 -0.03
N ALA A 173 -4.80 -12.19 -0.25
CA ALA A 173 -4.60 -13.38 -1.09
C ALA A 173 -4.59 -13.10 -2.60
N TYR A 174 -4.82 -11.85 -3.04
CA TYR A 174 -4.96 -11.48 -4.45
C TYR A 174 -3.71 -10.85 -5.05
N ILE A 175 -2.68 -10.60 -4.22
CA ILE A 175 -1.37 -10.15 -4.69
C ILE A 175 -0.72 -11.26 -5.50
N THR A 176 -0.09 -10.90 -6.62
CA THR A 176 0.73 -11.84 -7.39
C THR A 176 1.90 -12.33 -6.52
N PRO A 177 2.11 -13.65 -6.36
CA PRO A 177 3.10 -14.18 -5.41
C PRO A 177 4.51 -13.61 -5.56
N GLU A 178 4.97 -13.39 -6.80
CA GLU A 178 6.29 -12.84 -7.11
C GLU A 178 6.40 -11.32 -6.82
N LEU A 179 5.28 -10.64 -6.55
CA LEU A 179 5.17 -9.19 -6.34
C LEU A 179 4.65 -8.83 -4.94
N CYS A 180 4.87 -9.72 -3.96
CA CYS A 180 4.60 -9.45 -2.56
C CYS A 180 5.91 -9.12 -1.82
N PHE A 181 6.15 -7.84 -1.56
CA PHE A 181 7.37 -7.35 -0.92
C PHE A 181 7.09 -7.01 0.55
N GLN A 182 8.02 -7.36 1.45
CA GLN A 182 7.96 -7.00 2.86
C GLN A 182 9.11 -6.05 3.19
N PHE A 183 8.76 -4.86 3.64
CA PHE A 183 9.72 -3.83 4.06
C PHE A 183 9.87 -3.80 5.58
N ARG A 184 11.05 -3.38 6.03
CA ARG A 184 11.28 -3.00 7.43
C ARG A 184 11.23 -1.48 7.59
N TYR A 185 11.71 -0.74 6.58
CA TYR A 185 11.85 0.71 6.67
C TYR A 185 10.74 1.43 5.91
N PHE A 186 9.91 2.20 6.62
CA PHE A 186 8.80 2.96 6.04
C PHE A 186 9.23 3.87 4.89
N ALA A 187 10.37 4.56 5.02
CA ALA A 187 10.85 5.49 4.01
C ALA A 187 11.12 4.82 2.65
N LEU A 188 11.70 3.62 2.65
CA LEU A 188 11.95 2.89 1.40
C LEU A 188 10.65 2.38 0.79
N ARG A 189 9.74 1.88 1.61
CA ARG A 189 8.40 1.48 1.15
C ARG A 189 7.66 2.64 0.47
N LYS A 190 7.65 3.82 1.11
CA LYS A 190 7.09 5.07 0.57
C LYS A 190 7.70 5.46 -0.76
N MET A 191 9.03 5.42 -0.83
CA MET A 191 9.75 5.69 -2.07
C MET A 191 9.33 4.74 -3.20
N HIS A 192 9.25 3.43 -2.93
CA HIS A 192 8.83 2.42 -3.92
C HIS A 192 7.41 2.59 -4.42
N PHE A 193 6.49 3.15 -3.63
CA PHE A 193 5.17 3.52 -4.16
C PHE A 193 5.30 4.52 -5.32
N LEU A 194 6.19 5.50 -5.21
CA LEU A 194 6.27 6.61 -6.17
C LEU A 194 7.29 6.41 -7.30
N LEU A 195 8.30 5.55 -7.15
CA LEU A 195 9.38 5.37 -8.15
C LEU A 195 8.85 5.07 -9.57
N ARG A 196 7.78 4.29 -9.68
CA ARG A 196 7.17 3.87 -10.96
C ARG A 196 5.73 4.36 -11.14
N ALA A 197 5.23 5.16 -10.18
CA ALA A 197 3.84 5.60 -10.19
C ALA A 197 3.57 6.54 -11.35
N ARG A 198 2.46 6.31 -12.03
CA ARG A 198 1.81 7.29 -12.91
C ARG A 198 0.62 7.94 -12.23
N ALA A 199 0.00 7.26 -11.28
CA ALA A 199 -1.11 7.82 -10.54
C ALA A 199 -1.17 7.31 -9.11
N LEU A 200 -1.78 8.14 -8.27
CA LEU A 200 -2.18 7.83 -6.92
C LEU A 200 -3.71 7.92 -6.83
N VAL A 201 -4.37 6.81 -6.57
CA VAL A 201 -5.83 6.77 -6.38
C VAL A 201 -6.13 6.53 -4.90
N VAL A 202 -6.79 7.50 -4.29
CA VAL A 202 -6.97 7.59 -2.85
C VAL A 202 -8.45 7.50 -2.50
N PHE A 203 -8.80 6.40 -1.85
CA PHE A 203 -10.12 6.16 -1.29
C PHE A 203 -10.18 6.62 0.17
N PRO A 204 -11.39 6.76 0.75
CA PRO A 204 -11.54 7.10 2.17
C PRO A 204 -10.71 6.21 3.09
N GLY A 205 -9.94 6.87 3.95
CA GLY A 205 -8.84 6.25 4.69
C GLY A 205 -8.53 6.92 6.02
N GLY A 206 -7.58 6.33 6.75
CA GLY A 206 -7.09 6.85 8.04
C GLY A 206 -5.72 7.51 7.90
N PHE A 207 -4.94 7.51 8.98
CA PHE A 207 -3.63 8.18 9.00
C PHE A 207 -2.65 7.70 7.92
N GLY A 208 -2.53 6.40 7.68
CA GLY A 208 -1.66 5.91 6.61
C GLY A 208 -2.07 6.42 5.22
N THR A 209 -3.36 6.54 4.95
CA THR A 209 -3.85 7.10 3.68
C THR A 209 -3.57 8.60 3.56
N LEU A 210 -3.73 9.35 4.66
CA LEU A 210 -3.46 10.78 4.69
C LEU A 210 -1.96 11.08 4.57
N ASP A 211 -1.13 10.30 5.25
CA ASP A 211 0.33 10.37 5.19
C ASP A 211 0.82 10.27 3.73
N GLU A 212 0.38 9.24 3.00
CA GLU A 212 0.76 9.06 1.59
C GLU A 212 0.17 10.14 0.65
N LEU A 213 -1.05 10.61 0.92
CA LEU A 213 -1.65 11.70 0.16
C LEU A 213 -0.86 13.00 0.31
N PHE A 214 -0.58 13.42 1.56
CA PHE A 214 0.12 14.68 1.82
C PHE A 214 1.61 14.59 1.43
N GLU A 215 2.25 13.43 1.57
CA GLU A 215 3.60 13.22 1.05
C GLU A 215 3.64 13.43 -0.47
N THR A 216 2.71 12.80 -1.20
CA THR A 216 2.68 12.92 -2.67
C THR A 216 2.35 14.34 -3.12
N LEU A 217 1.39 15.01 -2.47
CA LEU A 217 1.08 16.42 -2.73
C LEU A 217 2.31 17.32 -2.52
N THR A 218 3.03 17.12 -1.41
CA THR A 218 4.25 17.90 -1.12
C THR A 218 5.35 17.64 -2.15
N LEU A 219 5.53 16.39 -2.58
CA LEU A 219 6.53 16.04 -3.60
C LEU A 219 6.20 16.62 -4.98
N LEU A 220 4.92 16.72 -5.34
CA LEU A 220 4.47 17.39 -6.56
C LEU A 220 4.63 18.91 -6.46
N GLN A 221 4.16 19.52 -5.36
CA GLN A 221 4.29 20.95 -5.10
C GLN A 221 5.74 21.42 -5.17
N THR A 222 6.67 20.63 -4.63
CA THR A 222 8.11 20.93 -4.63
C THR A 222 8.84 20.49 -5.91
N GLY A 223 8.12 19.87 -6.86
CA GLY A 223 8.67 19.39 -8.13
C GLY A 223 9.70 18.25 -8.00
N LYS A 224 9.75 17.58 -6.84
CA LYS A 224 10.62 16.41 -6.58
C LYS A 224 10.11 15.15 -7.27
N VAL A 225 8.80 15.04 -7.40
CA VAL A 225 8.12 14.09 -8.29
C VAL A 225 7.39 14.89 -9.36
N ARG A 226 7.32 14.35 -10.57
CA ARG A 226 6.60 14.94 -11.70
C ARG A 226 5.76 13.86 -12.35
N ASN A 227 4.69 14.26 -13.04
CA ASN A 227 3.86 13.37 -13.83
C ASN A 227 3.23 12.23 -13.01
N VAL A 228 2.70 12.56 -11.82
CA VAL A 228 1.82 11.66 -11.05
C VAL A 228 0.46 12.32 -10.93
N THR A 229 -0.58 11.66 -11.44
CA THR A 229 -1.97 12.14 -11.30
C THR A 229 -2.54 11.68 -9.96
N ILE A 230 -3.01 12.61 -9.11
CA ILE A 230 -3.70 12.27 -7.86
C ILE A 230 -5.21 12.29 -8.09
N VAL A 231 -5.89 11.18 -7.77
CA VAL A 231 -7.35 11.05 -7.84
C VAL A 231 -7.91 10.70 -6.47
N LEU A 232 -8.76 11.56 -5.93
CA LEU A 232 -9.48 11.37 -4.68
C LEU A 232 -10.88 10.81 -4.97
N ILE A 233 -11.18 9.62 -4.46
CA ILE A 233 -12.47 8.97 -4.65
C ILE A 233 -13.45 9.39 -3.57
N GLY A 234 -14.65 9.84 -3.97
CA GLY A 234 -15.73 10.24 -3.08
C GLY A 234 -15.55 11.66 -2.52
N ARG A 235 -15.82 12.68 -3.34
CA ARG A 235 -15.60 14.11 -3.00
C ARG A 235 -16.16 14.51 -1.64
N ALA A 236 -17.39 14.10 -1.35
CA ALA A 236 -18.09 14.47 -0.12
C ALA A 236 -17.37 14.00 1.17
N PHE A 237 -16.59 12.91 1.12
CA PHE A 237 -15.77 12.48 2.25
C PHE A 237 -14.61 13.44 2.47
N TRP A 238 -13.88 13.78 1.40
CA TRP A 238 -12.69 14.61 1.46
C TRP A 238 -12.97 16.06 1.83
N GLU A 239 -14.01 16.67 1.26
CA GLU A 239 -14.40 18.05 1.57
C GLU A 239 -14.93 18.21 3.01
N ARG A 240 -15.44 17.12 3.61
CA ARG A 240 -15.79 17.10 5.03
C ARG A 240 -14.59 16.90 5.95
N LEU A 241 -13.53 16.27 5.45
CA LEU A 241 -12.33 15.95 6.23
C LEU A 241 -11.31 17.08 6.19
N ILE A 242 -11.13 17.70 5.02
CA ILE A 242 -10.08 18.69 4.76
C ILE A 242 -10.73 19.93 4.15
N ASN A 243 -10.56 21.07 4.80
CA ASN A 243 -10.93 22.35 4.25
C ASN A 243 -9.78 22.89 3.40
N TRP A 244 -9.77 22.54 2.11
CA TRP A 244 -8.73 22.96 1.16
C TRP A 244 -8.69 24.47 0.96
N SER A 245 -9.85 25.12 0.93
CA SER A 245 -9.97 26.57 0.78
C SER A 245 -9.31 27.31 1.93
N LEU A 246 -9.45 26.83 3.16
CA LEU A 246 -8.78 27.42 4.32
C LEU A 246 -7.25 27.43 4.18
N LEU A 247 -6.65 26.39 3.58
CA LEU A 247 -5.20 26.36 3.37
C LEU A 247 -4.72 27.46 2.40
N VAL A 248 -5.54 27.80 1.42
CA VAL A 248 -5.30 28.93 0.51
C VAL A 248 -5.62 30.27 1.21
N GLU A 249 -6.77 30.30 1.91
CA GLU A 249 -7.25 31.26 2.91
C GLU A 249 -6.11 31.92 3.70
N GLU A 250 -5.41 31.04 4.40
CA GLU A 250 -4.35 31.34 5.36
C GLU A 250 -2.96 31.49 4.69
N GLY A 251 -2.87 31.38 3.35
CA GLY A 251 -1.61 31.50 2.60
C GLY A 251 -0.61 30.36 2.85
N LEU A 252 -1.08 29.18 3.26
CA LEU A 252 -0.25 28.00 3.54
C LEU A 252 0.09 27.21 2.28
N ILE A 253 -0.75 27.31 1.24
CA ILE A 253 -0.53 26.77 -0.11
C ILE A 253 -0.98 27.79 -1.16
N GLY A 254 -0.50 27.65 -2.40
CA GLY A 254 -0.97 28.45 -3.53
C GLY A 254 -2.34 28.02 -4.04
N ALA A 255 -3.09 28.92 -4.66
CA ALA A 255 -4.38 28.57 -5.28
C ALA A 255 -4.24 27.49 -6.38
N ASP A 256 -3.12 27.53 -7.13
CA ASP A 256 -2.81 26.56 -8.18
C ASP A 256 -2.52 25.15 -7.62
N ASP A 257 -2.15 25.02 -6.33
CA ASP A 257 -1.90 23.73 -5.69
C ASP A 257 -3.19 22.89 -5.57
N LEU A 258 -4.37 23.53 -5.61
CA LEU A 258 -5.66 22.83 -5.70
C LEU A 258 -5.84 22.10 -7.04
N GLY A 259 -5.02 22.41 -8.05
CA GLY A 259 -4.95 21.69 -9.31
C GLY A 259 -4.14 20.39 -9.26
N LEU A 260 -3.43 20.10 -8.16
CA LEU A 260 -2.59 18.90 -8.02
C LEU A 260 -3.37 17.59 -7.87
N PHE A 261 -4.68 17.68 -7.57
CA PHE A 261 -5.54 16.51 -7.40
C PHE A 261 -6.89 16.71 -8.07
N HIS A 262 -7.54 15.58 -8.38
CA HIS A 262 -8.86 15.55 -9.01
C HIS A 262 -9.80 14.66 -8.21
N PHE A 263 -11.10 14.93 -8.28
CA PHE A 263 -12.11 14.07 -7.67
C PHE A 263 -12.74 13.13 -8.71
N ALA A 264 -13.08 11.92 -8.28
CA ALA A 264 -13.89 10.99 -9.04
C ALA A 264 -14.87 10.24 -8.12
N GLU A 265 -16.00 9.82 -8.67
CA GLU A 265 -17.03 9.06 -7.95
C GLU A 265 -17.10 7.59 -8.41
N THR A 266 -16.50 7.26 -9.55
CA THR A 266 -16.49 5.92 -10.12
C THR A 266 -15.11 5.49 -10.60
N ALA A 267 -14.93 4.17 -10.74
CA ALA A 267 -13.72 3.57 -11.31
C ALA A 267 -13.42 4.11 -12.72
N GLN A 268 -14.44 4.24 -13.57
CA GLN A 268 -14.30 4.76 -14.92
C GLN A 268 -13.82 6.21 -14.93
N GLN A 269 -14.44 7.08 -14.12
CA GLN A 269 -14.03 8.49 -14.03
C GLN A 269 -12.58 8.64 -13.55
N ALA A 270 -12.16 7.84 -12.58
CA ALA A 270 -10.78 7.81 -12.12
C ALA A 270 -9.82 7.40 -13.24
N TRP A 271 -10.15 6.34 -13.98
CA TRP A 271 -9.33 5.90 -15.10
C TRP A 271 -9.29 6.91 -16.25
N ASP A 272 -10.40 7.57 -16.57
CA ASP A 272 -10.47 8.59 -17.60
C ASP A 272 -9.59 9.81 -17.26
N LEU A 273 -9.48 10.19 -15.98
CA LEU A 273 -8.57 11.24 -15.54
C LEU A 273 -7.10 10.84 -15.78
N ILE A 274 -6.73 9.63 -15.40
CA ILE A 274 -5.35 9.12 -15.49
C ILE A 274 -4.94 8.94 -16.95
N SER A 275 -5.78 8.25 -17.74
CA SER A 275 -5.50 7.97 -19.15
C SER A 275 -5.47 9.22 -20.03
N ARG A 276 -6.25 10.26 -19.72
CA ARG A 276 -6.14 11.56 -20.41
C ARG A 276 -4.81 12.25 -20.19
N HIS A 277 -4.21 12.12 -19.00
CA HIS A 277 -2.96 12.80 -18.68
C HIS A 277 -1.73 12.01 -19.15
N HIS A 278 -1.77 10.68 -19.15
CA HIS A 278 -0.61 9.83 -19.49
C HIS A 278 -0.73 9.06 -20.81
N GLY A 279 -1.88 9.12 -21.48
CA GLY A 279 -2.18 8.27 -22.64
C GLY A 279 -2.64 6.86 -22.25
N GLY A 280 -3.39 6.22 -23.16
CA GLY A 280 -3.77 4.80 -23.04
C GLY A 280 -2.58 3.85 -23.26
N PRO A 281 -2.79 2.53 -23.29
CA PRO A 281 -1.71 1.56 -23.46
C PRO A 281 -0.85 1.90 -24.69
N GLY A 282 0.45 2.11 -24.50
CA GLY A 282 1.39 2.51 -25.55
C GLY A 282 1.68 4.02 -25.68
N GLY A 283 1.07 4.87 -24.84
CA GLY A 283 1.48 6.27 -24.68
C GLY A 283 2.90 6.35 -24.10
N ARG A 284 3.84 6.87 -24.90
CA ARG A 284 5.21 7.19 -24.47
C ARG A 284 5.25 8.53 -23.75
#